data_AF-A0A257TPY1-F1
#
_entry.id   AF-A0A257TPY1-F1
#
_cell.length_a   1.000
_cell.length_b   1.000
_cell.length_c   1.000
_cell.angle_alpha   90.00
_cell.angle_beta   90.00
_cell.angle_gamma   90.00
#
_symmetry.space_group_name_H-M   'P 1'
#
loop_
_entity.id
_entity.type
_entity.pdbx_description
1 polymer ?
#
loop_
_entity_poly.entity_id
_entity_poly.type
_entity_poly.pdbx_seq_one_letter_code
_entity_poly.pdbx_strand_id
1 'polypeptide(L)'
;PASTSDGETFVFKATDSHVKFAGFLQVYDITAEDADMTKPDEDSEELQKFKLPAALKEGEPLNLEDILTRQHFTKPPARFTESSLVKELESLGIGRPSTYSSIVSTIEDRGYVELRERRLFATDLGMNVNKILSANLPEFFDVKFTAGMESELDEIASGTKKYLDVMNDFYHPFDKAVKRVEGKIEEIKSTVDGQQVTCDLCGSPMVIKWSRRGRFLACSKYPECKNTKPIDAHDDNNRPTGDKCPDCGNDLIYKNSRFGKFIGCSNYPNCKFTKSITTGVKCPECGKGELAQRFTKKKRIFYGCTNYPKCHYATWDKPVNIPCPLGDSTFLLGKYTKAKGNYYKCPKCESEFSPEEAQAESKPGTTPQVVDDPAGSKTSGESSTGTKSGKVEVAAK
;
A
#
# COMPACT_ATOMS: atom_id res chain seq x y z
N PRO A 1 -40.01 2.82 -20.51
CA PRO A 1 -38.85 2.77 -21.43
C PRO A 1 -38.49 4.19 -21.85
N ALA A 2 -37.25 4.64 -21.60
CA ALA A 2 -36.80 5.96 -22.03
C ALA A 2 -36.39 5.87 -23.51
N SER A 3 -36.99 6.69 -24.37
CA SER A 3 -36.71 6.73 -25.81
C SER A 3 -35.98 8.02 -26.19
N THR A 4 -34.84 7.90 -26.86
CA THR A 4 -34.13 9.05 -27.47
C THR A 4 -34.72 9.41 -28.83
N SER A 5 -34.35 10.58 -29.37
CA SER A 5 -34.73 11.03 -30.72
C SER A 5 -34.28 10.07 -31.84
N ASP A 6 -33.34 9.17 -31.55
CA ASP A 6 -32.77 8.18 -32.48
C ASP A 6 -33.39 6.77 -32.35
N GLY A 7 -34.42 6.59 -31.51
CA GLY A 7 -35.18 5.34 -31.40
C GLY A 7 -34.56 4.26 -30.51
N GLU A 8 -33.50 4.57 -29.77
CA GLU A 8 -32.90 3.63 -28.81
C GLU A 8 -33.67 3.62 -27.48
N THR A 9 -33.99 2.43 -26.98
CA THR A 9 -34.69 2.22 -25.71
C THR A 9 -33.70 1.85 -24.60
N PHE A 10 -33.65 2.67 -23.54
CA PHE A 10 -32.79 2.43 -22.37
C PHE A 10 -33.57 1.82 -21.21
N VAL A 11 -32.91 0.91 -20.47
CA VAL A 11 -33.43 0.27 -19.26
C VAL A 11 -32.53 0.61 -18.07
N PHE A 12 -33.09 1.32 -17.11
CA PHE A 12 -32.43 1.64 -15.84
C PHE A 12 -32.92 0.67 -14.76
N LYS A 13 -32.03 0.27 -13.85
CA LYS A 13 -32.35 -0.64 -12.73
C LYS A 13 -31.94 -0.02 -11.41
N ALA A 14 -32.86 0.00 -10.45
CA ALA A 14 -32.60 0.31 -9.05
C ALA A 14 -32.94 -0.90 -8.18
N THR A 15 -32.28 -1.07 -7.04
CA THR A 15 -32.53 -2.17 -6.10
C THR A 15 -32.36 -1.62 -4.69
N ASP A 16 -33.32 -1.91 -3.82
CA ASP A 16 -33.33 -1.49 -2.40
C ASP A 16 -33.67 -2.71 -1.52
N SER A 17 -33.13 -2.73 -0.31
CA SER A 17 -33.44 -3.73 0.70
C SER A 17 -33.60 -3.06 2.06
N HIS A 18 -34.69 -3.37 2.76
CA HIS A 18 -34.99 -2.81 4.08
C HIS A 18 -35.10 -3.91 5.13
N VAL A 19 -34.49 -3.66 6.29
CA VAL A 19 -34.57 -4.55 7.45
C VAL A 19 -35.97 -4.43 8.07
N LYS A 20 -36.80 -5.48 7.96
CA LYS A 20 -38.13 -5.54 8.59
C LYS A 20 -38.07 -5.84 10.09
N PHE A 21 -37.06 -6.60 10.51
CA PHE A 21 -36.85 -6.97 11.90
C PHE A 21 -35.36 -7.02 12.18
N ALA A 22 -34.91 -6.22 13.15
CA ALA A 22 -33.48 -6.07 13.46
C ALA A 22 -32.89 -7.35 14.07
N GLY A 23 -33.65 -8.10 14.88
CA GLY A 23 -33.17 -9.35 15.48
C GLY A 23 -31.81 -9.19 16.17
N PHE A 24 -30.85 -10.04 15.81
CA PHE A 24 -29.49 -10.01 16.38
C PHE A 24 -28.70 -8.73 16.02
N LEU A 25 -29.11 -7.98 14.98
CA LEU A 25 -28.50 -6.68 14.64
C LEU A 25 -28.70 -5.63 15.74
N GLN A 26 -29.63 -5.85 16.68
CA GLN A 26 -29.78 -4.99 17.87
C GLN A 26 -28.60 -5.10 18.84
N VAL A 27 -27.90 -6.24 18.83
CA VAL A 27 -26.81 -6.55 19.75
C VAL A 27 -25.47 -6.53 19.03
N TYR A 28 -25.45 -6.81 17.73
CA TYR A 28 -24.24 -6.91 16.94
C TYR A 28 -24.42 -6.27 15.56
N ASP A 29 -23.75 -5.13 15.34
CA ASP A 29 -23.83 -4.39 14.09
C ASP A 29 -22.78 -4.89 13.10
N ILE A 30 -23.23 -5.63 12.08
CA ILE A 30 -22.36 -6.21 11.04
C ILE A 30 -21.76 -5.12 10.14
N THR A 31 -22.43 -3.96 10.02
CA THR A 31 -22.01 -2.89 9.10
C THR A 31 -20.67 -2.25 9.51
N ALA A 32 -20.28 -2.38 10.79
CA ALA A 32 -19.04 -1.85 11.31
C ALA A 32 -17.81 -2.74 11.03
N GLU A 33 -17.97 -4.05 10.85
CA GLU A 33 -16.84 -4.98 10.66
C GLU A 33 -16.50 -5.23 9.17
N ASP A 34 -17.50 -5.24 8.29
CA ASP A 34 -17.26 -5.41 6.85
C ASP A 34 -16.48 -4.23 6.22
N ALA A 35 -16.46 -3.07 6.89
CA ALA A 35 -15.69 -1.89 6.48
C ALA A 35 -14.15 -2.08 6.55
N ASP A 36 -13.64 -2.99 7.39
CA ASP A 36 -12.18 -3.19 7.59
C ASP A 36 -11.59 -4.33 6.72
N MET A 37 -12.43 -5.23 6.17
CA MET A 37 -11.97 -6.41 5.41
C MET A 37 -11.94 -6.22 3.89
N THR A 38 -12.80 -5.33 3.39
CA THR A 38 -12.81 -4.87 2.01
C THR A 38 -13.26 -3.44 2.15
N LYS A 39 -12.48 -2.46 1.66
CA LYS A 39 -13.08 -1.14 1.40
C LYS A 39 -14.33 -1.45 0.58
N PRO A 40 -15.54 -1.21 1.10
CA PRO A 40 -16.72 -1.29 0.27
C PRO A 40 -16.41 -0.35 -0.89
N ASP A 41 -16.71 -0.77 -2.11
CA ASP A 41 -16.69 0.18 -3.21
C ASP A 41 -17.48 1.42 -2.77
N GLU A 42 -17.01 2.65 -3.04
CA GLU A 42 -17.74 3.87 -2.64
C GLU A 42 -19.22 3.81 -3.08
N ASP A 43 -19.50 3.07 -4.16
CA ASP A 43 -20.84 2.77 -4.65
C ASP A 43 -21.68 1.88 -3.71
N SER A 44 -21.06 0.96 -2.94
CA SER A 44 -21.74 0.02 -2.04
C SER A 44 -22.14 0.63 -0.69
N GLU A 45 -21.39 1.61 -0.17
CA GLU A 45 -21.83 2.43 0.97
C GLU A 45 -22.95 3.41 0.57
N GLU A 46 -22.96 3.92 -0.66
CA GLU A 46 -24.07 4.71 -1.20
C GLU A 46 -25.34 3.84 -1.31
N LEU A 47 -25.24 2.63 -1.85
CA LEU A 47 -26.38 1.72 -2.06
C LEU A 47 -27.15 1.36 -0.78
N GLN A 48 -26.51 1.32 0.39
CA GLN A 48 -27.19 1.01 1.66
C GLN A 48 -27.97 2.20 2.25
N LYS A 49 -27.71 3.43 1.77
CA LYS A 49 -28.39 4.64 2.27
C LYS A 49 -29.61 5.05 1.45
N PHE A 50 -29.76 4.52 0.23
CA PHE A 50 -30.87 4.87 -0.65
C PHE A 50 -32.09 3.98 -0.41
N LYS A 51 -33.06 4.50 0.35
CA LYS A 51 -34.40 3.91 0.45
C LYS A 51 -35.19 4.28 -0.80
N LEU A 52 -35.68 3.28 -1.54
CA LEU A 52 -36.62 3.51 -2.62
C LEU A 52 -37.95 4.02 -2.02
N PRO A 53 -38.62 4.97 -2.69
CA PRO A 53 -39.96 5.38 -2.29
C PRO A 53 -40.91 4.17 -2.31
N ALA A 54 -41.60 3.92 -1.20
CA ALA A 54 -42.50 2.77 -1.04
C ALA A 54 -43.74 2.79 -1.97
N ALA A 55 -43.93 3.84 -2.77
CA ALA A 55 -45.15 4.15 -3.51
C ALA A 55 -45.01 4.08 -5.04
N LEU A 56 -43.95 3.45 -5.58
CA LEU A 56 -43.79 3.30 -7.03
C LEU A 56 -44.79 2.30 -7.61
N LYS A 57 -45.51 2.70 -8.66
CA LYS A 57 -46.43 1.82 -9.40
C LYS A 57 -45.89 1.47 -10.79
N GLU A 58 -46.25 0.29 -11.27
CA GLU A 58 -45.92 -0.13 -12.63
C GLU A 58 -46.56 0.83 -13.66
N GLY A 59 -45.73 1.38 -14.55
CA GLY A 59 -46.17 2.35 -15.57
C GLY A 59 -46.20 3.81 -15.13
N GLU A 60 -45.79 4.13 -13.91
CA GLU A 60 -45.71 5.51 -13.42
C GLU A 60 -44.63 6.30 -14.19
N PRO A 61 -44.95 7.48 -14.75
CA PRO A 61 -43.96 8.32 -15.42
C PRO A 61 -43.03 8.95 -14.37
N LEU A 62 -41.73 8.68 -14.50
CA LEU A 62 -40.70 9.28 -13.67
C LEU A 62 -40.01 10.41 -14.40
N ASN A 63 -39.80 11.52 -13.70
CA ASN A 63 -39.05 12.65 -14.23
C ASN A 63 -37.56 12.39 -14.06
N LEU A 64 -36.80 12.60 -15.14
CA LEU A 64 -35.35 12.58 -15.09
C LEU A 64 -34.88 13.87 -14.41
N GLU A 65 -34.20 13.74 -13.27
CA GLU A 65 -33.56 14.88 -12.60
C GLU A 65 -32.14 15.10 -13.11
N ASP A 66 -31.29 14.08 -13.03
CA ASP A 66 -29.88 14.16 -13.42
C ASP A 66 -29.38 12.84 -14.04
N ILE A 67 -28.38 12.93 -14.92
CA ILE A 67 -27.65 11.79 -15.50
C ILE A 67 -26.17 11.93 -15.13
N LEU A 68 -25.76 11.16 -14.12
CA LEU A 68 -24.35 11.06 -13.73
C LEU A 68 -23.65 9.97 -14.54
N THR A 69 -22.69 10.37 -15.37
CA THR A 69 -21.84 9.43 -16.11
C THR A 69 -20.61 9.09 -15.28
N ARG A 70 -20.52 7.85 -14.79
CA ARG A 70 -19.35 7.33 -14.07
C ARG A 70 -18.60 6.34 -14.95
N GLN A 71 -17.28 6.48 -15.02
CA GLN A 71 -16.39 5.51 -15.68
C GLN A 71 -15.79 4.58 -14.63
N HIS A 72 -16.02 3.27 -14.78
CA HIS A 72 -15.48 2.26 -13.87
C HIS A 72 -14.37 1.45 -14.55
N PHE A 73 -13.42 0.99 -13.74
CA PHE A 73 -12.38 0.03 -14.14
C PHE A 73 -12.59 -1.28 -13.40
N THR A 74 -12.27 -2.40 -14.04
CA THR A 74 -12.22 -3.70 -13.38
C THR A 74 -11.12 -3.68 -12.33
N LYS A 75 -11.47 -3.96 -11.07
CA LYS A 75 -10.49 -4.07 -9.99
C LYS A 75 -9.87 -5.47 -10.00
N PRO A 76 -8.55 -5.59 -9.81
CA PRO A 76 -7.94 -6.90 -9.60
C PRO A 76 -8.44 -7.51 -8.28
N PRO A 77 -8.32 -8.84 -8.12
CA PRO A 77 -8.62 -9.50 -6.85
C PRO A 77 -7.87 -8.83 -5.69
N ALA A 78 -8.57 -8.65 -4.57
CA ALA A 78 -7.96 -8.11 -3.36
C ALA A 78 -6.84 -9.04 -2.87
N ARG A 79 -5.76 -8.45 -2.35
CA ARG A 79 -4.72 -9.23 -1.67
C ARG A 79 -5.22 -9.72 -0.32
N PHE A 80 -4.68 -10.84 0.13
CA PHE A 80 -4.97 -11.36 1.45
C PHE A 80 -4.43 -10.45 2.56
N THR A 81 -5.28 -10.14 3.53
CA THR A 81 -4.90 -9.82 4.91
C THR A 81 -4.67 -11.12 5.70
N GLU A 82 -4.10 -11.05 6.89
CA GLU A 82 -3.95 -12.23 7.76
C GLU A 82 -5.31 -12.91 8.00
N SER A 83 -6.35 -12.16 8.36
CA SER A 83 -7.67 -12.71 8.64
C SER A 83 -8.33 -13.34 7.41
N SER A 84 -8.22 -12.70 6.24
CA SER A 84 -8.75 -13.26 5.00
C SER A 84 -7.97 -14.51 4.55
N LEU A 85 -6.66 -14.59 4.81
CA LEU A 85 -5.87 -15.79 4.55
C LEU A 85 -6.28 -16.92 5.48
N VAL A 86 -6.49 -16.64 6.76
CA VAL A 86 -6.98 -17.64 7.73
C VAL A 86 -8.35 -18.16 7.32
N LYS A 87 -9.25 -17.27 6.90
CA LYS A 87 -10.58 -17.65 6.39
C LYS A 87 -10.49 -18.54 5.13
N GLU A 88 -9.56 -18.24 4.23
CA GLU A 88 -9.31 -19.06 3.04
C GLU A 88 -8.73 -20.44 3.42
N LEU A 89 -7.75 -20.49 4.33
CA LEU A 89 -7.17 -21.73 4.83
C LEU A 89 -8.22 -22.63 5.49
N GLU A 90 -9.10 -22.03 6.31
CA GLU A 90 -10.24 -22.73 6.92
C GLU A 90 -11.21 -23.27 5.87
N SER A 91 -11.57 -22.46 4.87
CA SER A 91 -12.45 -22.90 3.77
C SER A 91 -11.86 -24.03 2.95
N LEU A 92 -10.54 -24.10 2.83
CA LEU A 92 -9.82 -25.16 2.13
C LEU A 92 -9.49 -26.37 3.01
N GLY A 93 -9.79 -26.30 4.32
CA GLY A 93 -9.49 -27.36 5.29
C GLY A 93 -8.00 -27.50 5.64
N ILE A 94 -7.18 -26.49 5.33
CA ILE A 94 -5.74 -26.46 5.61
C ILE A 94 -5.50 -25.83 6.98
N GLY A 95 -4.86 -26.57 7.89
CA GLY A 95 -4.56 -26.11 9.24
C GLY A 95 -5.75 -26.17 10.19
N ARG A 96 -5.53 -25.76 11.44
CA ARG A 96 -6.46 -25.83 12.56
C ARG A 96 -6.36 -24.56 13.40
N PRO A 97 -7.29 -24.27 14.32
CA PRO A 97 -7.22 -23.10 15.20
C PRO A 97 -5.88 -22.96 15.96
N SER A 98 -5.20 -24.08 16.20
CA SER A 98 -3.86 -24.12 16.81
C SER A 98 -2.71 -23.77 15.86
N THR A 99 -2.91 -23.80 14.54
CA THR A 99 -1.84 -23.63 13.53
C THR A 99 -1.98 -22.37 12.69
N TYR A 100 -3.14 -21.71 12.62
CA TYR A 100 -3.31 -20.53 11.77
C TYR A 100 -2.29 -19.42 12.04
N SER A 101 -2.14 -19.00 13.29
CA SER A 101 -1.18 -17.95 13.65
C SER A 101 0.28 -18.38 13.43
N SER A 102 0.59 -19.67 13.62
CA SER A 102 1.95 -20.18 13.42
C SER A 102 2.30 -20.32 11.94
N ILE A 103 1.33 -20.63 11.08
CA ILE A 103 1.50 -20.63 9.61
C ILE A 103 1.86 -19.23 9.14
N VAL A 104 1.04 -18.22 9.49
CA VAL A 104 1.23 -16.83 9.04
C VAL A 104 2.59 -16.28 9.50
N SER A 105 2.92 -16.43 10.79
CA SER A 105 4.22 -15.98 11.32
C SER A 105 5.41 -16.72 10.68
N THR A 106 5.29 -18.02 10.43
CA THR A 106 6.39 -18.79 9.82
C THR A 106 6.68 -18.37 8.38
N ILE A 107 5.66 -18.08 7.59
CA ILE A 107 5.86 -17.66 6.19
C ILE A 107 6.40 -16.22 6.10
N GLU A 108 6.08 -15.36 7.07
CA GLU A 108 6.63 -14.02 7.20
C GLU A 108 8.09 -14.05 7.68
N ASP A 109 8.38 -14.77 8.77
CA ASP A 109 9.72 -14.89 9.36
C ASP A 109 10.74 -15.49 8.39
N ARG A 110 10.30 -16.39 7.51
CA ARG A 110 11.13 -16.98 6.45
C ARG A 110 11.28 -16.08 5.21
N GLY A 111 10.56 -14.95 5.17
CA GLY A 111 10.61 -13.99 4.07
C GLY A 111 9.97 -14.51 2.77
N TYR A 112 9.02 -15.45 2.85
CA TYR A 112 8.23 -15.87 1.68
C TYR A 112 7.14 -14.87 1.34
N VAL A 113 6.63 -14.18 2.37
CA VAL A 113 5.68 -13.07 2.24
C VAL A 113 6.16 -11.88 3.07
N GLU A 114 5.73 -10.69 2.68
CA GLU A 114 5.96 -9.45 3.42
C GLU A 114 4.61 -8.77 3.71
N LEU A 115 4.44 -8.31 4.95
CA LEU A 115 3.28 -7.52 5.33
C LEU A 115 3.51 -6.04 4.99
N ARG A 116 2.70 -5.50 4.07
CA ARG A 116 2.69 -4.06 3.73
C ARG A 116 1.26 -3.55 3.80
N GLU A 117 1.03 -2.48 4.56
CA GLU A 117 -0.31 -1.89 4.71
C GLU A 117 -1.40 -2.91 5.13
N ARG A 118 -1.08 -3.79 6.10
CA ARG A 118 -1.94 -4.90 6.56
C ARG A 118 -2.29 -5.95 5.48
N ARG A 119 -1.58 -5.97 4.35
CA ARG A 119 -1.76 -6.92 3.24
C ARG A 119 -0.49 -7.73 2.99
N LEU A 120 -0.66 -8.99 2.63
CA LEU A 120 0.42 -9.92 2.35
C LEU A 120 0.88 -9.81 0.90
N PHE A 121 2.18 -9.64 0.70
CA PHE A 121 2.83 -9.59 -0.61
C PHE A 121 3.78 -10.79 -0.74
N ALA A 122 3.58 -11.63 -1.75
CA ALA A 122 4.53 -12.70 -2.06
C ALA A 122 5.87 -12.09 -2.49
N THR A 123 6.97 -12.57 -1.90
CA THR A 123 8.32 -12.16 -2.28
C THR A 123 8.81 -12.97 -3.48
N ASP A 124 9.85 -12.48 -4.15
CA ASP A 124 10.53 -13.25 -5.21
C ASP A 124 11.02 -14.61 -4.69
N LEU A 125 11.46 -14.66 -3.42
CA LEU A 125 11.88 -15.90 -2.77
C LEU A 125 10.70 -16.87 -2.66
N GLY A 126 9.57 -16.41 -2.11
CA GLY A 126 8.37 -17.22 -1.96
C GLY A 126 7.86 -17.76 -3.29
N MET A 127 7.79 -16.91 -4.32
CA MET A 127 7.36 -17.32 -5.66
C MET A 127 8.29 -18.36 -6.29
N ASN A 128 9.61 -18.17 -6.18
CA ASN A 128 10.57 -19.12 -6.75
C ASN A 128 10.55 -20.46 -6.02
N VAL A 129 10.50 -20.44 -4.69
CA VAL A 129 10.41 -21.66 -3.88
C VAL A 129 9.12 -22.42 -4.20
N ASN A 130 7.98 -21.72 -4.24
CA ASN A 130 6.71 -22.34 -4.61
C ASN A 130 6.77 -22.95 -6.02
N LYS A 131 7.31 -22.22 -7.00
CA LYS A 131 7.46 -22.72 -8.38
C LYS A 131 8.31 -23.99 -8.45
N ILE A 132 9.42 -24.04 -7.71
CA ILE A 132 10.29 -25.23 -7.65
C ILE A 132 9.57 -26.40 -7.00
N LEU A 133 8.91 -26.18 -5.86
CA LEU A 133 8.24 -27.23 -5.10
C LEU A 133 7.03 -27.79 -5.86
N SER A 134 6.15 -26.94 -6.39
CA SER A 134 4.99 -27.37 -7.17
C SER A 134 5.37 -28.07 -8.47
N ALA A 135 6.49 -27.70 -9.11
CA ALA A 135 6.93 -28.36 -10.34
C ALA A 135 7.56 -29.74 -10.10
N ASN A 136 8.25 -29.93 -8.96
CA ASN A 136 9.01 -31.15 -8.68
C ASN A 136 8.28 -32.15 -7.77
N LEU A 137 7.38 -31.66 -6.91
CA LEU A 137 6.63 -32.44 -5.91
C LEU A 137 5.12 -32.12 -5.98
N PRO A 138 4.46 -32.21 -7.16
CA PRO A 138 3.07 -31.81 -7.32
C PRO A 138 2.09 -32.61 -6.45
N GLU A 139 2.42 -33.87 -6.14
CA GLU A 139 1.59 -34.77 -5.34
C GLU A 139 1.51 -34.37 -3.85
N PHE A 140 2.48 -33.59 -3.35
CA PHE A 140 2.53 -33.13 -1.95
C PHE A 140 2.16 -31.66 -1.79
N PHE A 141 2.31 -30.85 -2.84
CA PHE A 141 2.05 -29.40 -2.82
C PHE A 141 0.68 -29.05 -3.43
N ASP A 142 -0.26 -29.99 -3.40
CA ASP A 142 -1.67 -29.75 -3.72
C ASP A 142 -2.48 -29.44 -2.45
N VAL A 143 -3.42 -28.51 -2.58
CA VAL A 143 -4.30 -28.06 -1.49
C VAL A 143 -5.10 -29.24 -0.91
N LYS A 144 -5.61 -30.13 -1.77
CA LYS A 144 -6.42 -31.27 -1.34
C LYS A 144 -5.62 -32.29 -0.54
N PHE A 145 -4.36 -32.50 -0.90
CA PHE A 145 -3.47 -33.41 -0.16
C PHE A 145 -3.25 -32.90 1.27
N THR A 146 -2.97 -31.61 1.40
CA THR A 146 -2.72 -30.99 2.71
C THR A 146 -3.96 -31.04 3.59
N ALA A 147 -5.14 -30.72 3.03
CA ALA A 147 -6.41 -30.83 3.75
C ALA A 147 -6.70 -32.28 4.18
N GLY A 148 -6.44 -33.26 3.31
CA GLY A 148 -6.59 -34.68 3.62
C GLY A 148 -5.71 -35.11 4.79
N MET A 149 -4.43 -34.70 4.79
CA MET A 149 -3.49 -35.02 5.87
C MET A 149 -3.99 -34.50 7.23
N GLU A 150 -4.55 -33.29 7.28
CA GLU A 150 -5.14 -32.75 8.52
C GLU A 150 -6.32 -33.60 9.00
N SER A 151 -7.17 -34.09 8.10
CA SER A 151 -8.24 -35.03 8.44
C SER A 151 -7.70 -36.37 8.98
N GLU A 152 -6.60 -36.89 8.44
CA GLU A 152 -5.99 -38.11 8.96
C GLU A 152 -5.42 -37.93 10.37
N LEU A 153 -4.90 -36.74 10.69
CA LEU A 153 -4.46 -36.41 12.05
C LEU A 153 -5.64 -36.36 13.03
N ASP A 154 -6.80 -35.86 12.60
CA ASP A 154 -8.03 -35.89 13.40
C ASP A 154 -8.55 -37.34 13.58
N GLU A 155 -8.42 -38.19 12.56
CA GLU A 155 -8.73 -39.63 12.65
C GLU A 155 -7.81 -40.37 13.63
N ILE A 156 -6.53 -39.97 13.74
CA ILE A 156 -5.64 -40.47 14.79
C ILE A 156 -6.10 -39.99 16.17
N ALA A 157 -6.43 -38.69 16.30
CA ALA A 157 -6.86 -38.11 17.57
C ALA A 157 -8.17 -38.74 18.09
N SER A 158 -9.07 -39.12 17.19
CA SER A 158 -10.31 -39.84 17.51
C SER A 158 -10.13 -41.34 17.75
N GLY A 159 -8.94 -41.89 17.47
CA GLY A 159 -8.64 -43.32 17.62
C GLY A 159 -9.11 -44.20 16.45
N THR A 160 -9.50 -43.60 15.33
CA THR A 160 -9.98 -44.30 14.13
C THR A 160 -8.84 -44.88 13.31
N LYS A 161 -7.71 -44.15 13.18
CA LYS A 161 -6.48 -44.59 12.50
C LYS A 161 -5.32 -44.72 13.47
N LYS A 162 -4.36 -45.61 13.15
CA LYS A 162 -3.12 -45.72 13.92
C LYS A 162 -2.08 -44.75 13.37
N TYR A 163 -1.38 -44.07 14.28
CA TYR A 163 -0.32 -43.12 13.95
C TYR A 163 0.75 -43.69 13.00
N LEU A 164 1.21 -44.93 13.25
CA LEU A 164 2.27 -45.55 12.45
C LEU A 164 1.83 -45.81 11.01
N ASP A 165 0.55 -46.13 10.78
CA ASP A 165 0.03 -46.43 9.45
C ASP A 165 0.04 -45.13 8.61
N VAL A 166 -0.55 -44.05 9.14
CA VAL A 166 -0.55 -42.71 8.50
C VAL A 166 0.87 -42.20 8.23
N MET A 167 1.79 -42.40 9.19
CA MET A 167 3.18 -41.95 9.02
C MET A 167 3.91 -42.71 7.91
N ASN A 168 3.71 -44.03 7.82
CA ASN A 168 4.31 -44.85 6.76
C ASN A 168 3.70 -44.53 5.38
N ASP A 169 2.39 -44.30 5.33
CA ASP A 169 1.65 -43.92 4.12
C ASP A 169 2.13 -42.57 3.57
N PHE A 170 2.51 -41.62 4.44
CA PHE A 170 3.15 -40.37 4.01
C PHE A 170 4.64 -40.55 3.63
N TYR A 171 5.43 -41.18 4.51
CA TYR A 171 6.89 -41.14 4.43
C TYR A 171 7.44 -41.93 3.23
N HIS A 172 6.89 -43.12 2.93
CA HIS A 172 7.43 -43.96 1.86
C HIS A 172 7.25 -43.35 0.45
N PRO A 173 6.09 -42.77 0.09
CA PRO A 173 5.94 -42.00 -1.15
C PRO A 173 6.81 -40.74 -1.15
N PHE A 174 6.87 -40.02 -0.02
CA PHE A 174 7.64 -38.78 0.09
C PHE A 174 9.14 -39.00 -0.13
N ASP A 175 9.73 -40.00 0.52
CA ASP A 175 11.16 -40.35 0.36
C ASP A 175 11.50 -40.70 -1.10
N LYS A 176 10.63 -41.47 -1.77
CA LYS A 176 10.79 -41.78 -3.21
C LYS A 176 10.73 -40.52 -4.07
N ALA A 177 9.83 -39.60 -3.75
CA ALA A 177 9.68 -38.35 -4.48
C ALA A 177 10.89 -37.43 -4.30
N VAL A 178 11.40 -37.30 -3.07
CA VAL A 178 12.60 -36.51 -2.77
C VAL A 178 13.83 -37.08 -3.47
N LYS A 179 14.07 -38.40 -3.39
CA LYS A 179 15.21 -39.05 -4.08
C LYS A 179 15.21 -38.84 -5.59
N ARG A 180 14.02 -38.82 -6.20
CA ARG A 180 13.83 -38.50 -7.62
C ARG A 180 14.24 -37.06 -7.97
N VAL A 181 13.98 -36.12 -7.07
CA VAL A 181 14.31 -34.70 -7.26
C VAL A 181 15.76 -34.38 -6.90
N GLU A 182 16.34 -35.08 -5.93
CA GLU A 182 17.75 -34.91 -5.52
C GLU A 182 18.73 -35.06 -6.70
N GLY A 183 18.47 -36.03 -7.60
CA GLY A 183 19.27 -36.22 -8.82
C GLY A 183 19.15 -35.09 -9.85
N LYS A 184 18.16 -34.19 -9.73
CA LYS A 184 17.87 -33.09 -10.67
C LYS A 184 18.19 -31.70 -10.12
N ILE A 185 18.76 -31.62 -8.91
CA ILE A 185 19.05 -30.34 -8.24
C ILE A 185 19.97 -29.44 -9.06
N GLU A 186 20.97 -30.02 -9.76
CA GLU A 186 21.92 -29.28 -10.61
C GLU A 186 21.21 -28.59 -11.80
N GLU A 187 20.29 -29.29 -12.45
CA GLU A 187 19.48 -28.75 -13.55
C GLU A 187 18.54 -27.64 -13.06
N ILE A 188 17.88 -27.84 -11.91
CA ILE A 188 16.94 -26.86 -11.33
C ILE A 188 17.65 -25.56 -10.95
N LYS A 189 18.88 -25.62 -10.43
CA LYS A 189 19.68 -24.42 -10.12
C LYS A 189 20.00 -23.60 -11.37
N SER A 190 20.19 -24.25 -12.52
CA SER A 190 20.54 -23.56 -13.77
C SER A 190 19.36 -22.80 -14.41
N THR A 191 18.12 -23.20 -14.12
CA THR A 191 16.91 -22.65 -14.77
C THR A 191 16.35 -21.39 -14.09
N VAL A 192 16.80 -21.07 -12.87
CA VAL A 192 16.27 -19.94 -12.06
C VAL A 192 16.95 -18.60 -12.42
N ASP A 193 18.08 -18.63 -13.13
CA ASP A 193 18.89 -17.45 -13.45
C ASP A 193 18.46 -16.77 -14.76
N GLY A 194 17.29 -16.12 -14.73
CA GLY A 194 16.67 -15.45 -15.89
C GLY A 194 17.20 -14.05 -16.24
N GLN A 195 18.36 -13.61 -15.74
CA GLN A 195 18.97 -12.34 -16.18
C GLN A 195 20.48 -12.54 -16.38
N GLN A 196 20.89 -12.67 -17.65
CA GLN A 196 22.30 -12.70 -18.05
C GLN A 196 22.94 -11.31 -17.86
N VAL A 197 23.17 -10.93 -16.62
CA VAL A 197 24.06 -9.80 -16.29
C VAL A 197 25.48 -10.31 -16.44
N THR A 198 26.27 -9.70 -17.32
CA THR A 198 27.68 -10.03 -17.49
C THR A 198 28.51 -9.43 -16.34
N CYS A 199 29.55 -10.14 -15.94
CA CYS A 199 30.45 -9.68 -14.90
C CYS A 199 31.46 -8.66 -15.44
N ASP A 200 31.59 -7.51 -14.79
CA ASP A 200 32.51 -6.44 -15.21
C ASP A 200 34.00 -6.82 -15.16
N LEU A 201 34.36 -7.83 -14.35
CA LEU A 201 35.75 -8.28 -14.16
C LEU A 201 36.13 -9.44 -15.06
N CYS A 202 35.23 -10.40 -15.26
CA CYS A 202 35.51 -11.69 -15.92
C CYS A 202 34.82 -11.80 -17.30
N GLY A 203 33.84 -10.94 -17.60
CA GLY A 203 32.96 -11.06 -18.78
C GLY A 203 32.00 -12.25 -18.75
N SER A 204 32.20 -13.20 -17.82
CA SER A 204 31.35 -14.38 -17.67
C SER A 204 29.95 -14.01 -17.12
N PRO A 205 28.92 -14.82 -17.39
CA PRO A 205 27.57 -14.57 -16.88
C PRO A 205 27.57 -14.58 -15.35
N MET A 206 26.79 -13.69 -14.75
CA MET A 206 26.56 -13.68 -13.30
C MET A 206 25.33 -14.52 -12.97
N VAL A 207 25.40 -15.24 -11.85
CA VAL A 207 24.35 -16.11 -11.31
C VAL A 207 23.79 -15.51 -10.03
N ILE A 208 22.49 -15.66 -9.78
CA ILE A 208 21.85 -15.12 -8.57
C ILE A 208 22.11 -16.08 -7.41
N LYS A 209 22.84 -15.62 -6.41
CA LYS A 209 23.11 -16.35 -5.15
C LYS A 209 22.38 -15.69 -3.98
N TRP A 210 22.00 -16.53 -3.02
CA TRP A 210 21.28 -16.13 -1.82
C TRP A 210 22.23 -15.98 -0.63
N SER A 211 22.05 -14.91 0.15
CA SER A 211 22.70 -14.72 1.45
C SER A 211 21.68 -14.35 2.51
N ARG A 212 22.07 -14.36 3.79
CA ARG A 212 21.26 -13.81 4.90
C ARG A 212 20.85 -12.34 4.69
N ARG A 213 21.56 -11.60 3.84
CA ARG A 213 21.30 -10.18 3.53
C ARG A 213 20.50 -9.98 2.23
N GLY A 214 19.99 -11.06 1.63
CA GLY A 214 19.24 -11.02 0.37
C GLY A 214 20.01 -11.63 -0.81
N ARG A 215 19.40 -11.52 -2.00
CA ARG A 215 19.94 -12.05 -3.27
C ARG A 215 20.96 -11.10 -3.90
N PHE A 216 22.03 -11.67 -4.44
CA PHE A 216 23.11 -10.94 -5.10
C PHE A 216 23.58 -11.71 -6.35
N LEU A 217 24.03 -10.99 -7.37
CA LEU A 217 24.68 -11.57 -8.54
C LEU A 217 26.12 -11.93 -8.16
N ALA A 218 26.59 -13.12 -8.50
CA ALA A 218 27.98 -13.56 -8.37
C ALA A 218 28.54 -14.01 -9.73
N CYS A 219 29.82 -13.74 -10.06
CA CYS A 219 30.42 -14.29 -11.30
C CYS A 219 30.32 -15.83 -11.26
N SER A 220 29.84 -16.43 -12.36
CA SER A 220 29.78 -17.89 -12.55
C SER A 220 31.14 -18.57 -12.35
N LYS A 221 32.24 -17.87 -12.62
CA LYS A 221 33.62 -18.35 -12.53
C LYS A 221 34.20 -18.33 -11.11
N TYR A 222 33.38 -18.40 -10.07
CA TYR A 222 33.86 -18.53 -8.68
C TYR A 222 34.47 -19.94 -8.48
N PRO A 223 35.68 -20.11 -7.92
CA PRO A 223 36.45 -19.18 -7.07
C PRO A 223 37.41 -18.22 -7.78
N GLU A 224 37.65 -18.39 -9.09
CA GLU A 224 38.62 -17.62 -9.86
C GLU A 224 38.26 -16.13 -9.96
N CYS A 225 36.96 -15.82 -10.02
CA CYS A 225 36.45 -14.45 -9.96
C CYS A 225 35.49 -14.28 -8.78
N LYS A 226 35.86 -13.41 -7.83
CA LYS A 226 35.08 -13.11 -6.61
C LYS A 226 34.13 -11.91 -6.77
N ASN A 227 33.82 -11.51 -8.00
CA ASN A 227 32.93 -10.37 -8.23
C ASN A 227 31.50 -10.66 -7.78
N THR A 228 30.91 -9.73 -7.03
CA THR A 228 29.52 -9.79 -6.60
C THR A 228 28.85 -8.43 -6.80
N LYS A 229 27.57 -8.43 -7.18
CA LYS A 229 26.72 -7.22 -7.31
C LYS A 229 25.43 -7.42 -6.51
N PRO A 230 24.98 -6.43 -5.72
CA PRO A 230 23.65 -6.48 -5.10
C PRO A 230 22.56 -6.41 -6.18
N ILE A 231 21.42 -7.09 -5.96
CA ILE A 231 20.27 -7.11 -6.90
C ILE A 231 19.16 -6.14 -6.45
N ASP A 232 19.35 -5.39 -5.37
CA ASP A 232 18.27 -4.73 -4.62
C ASP A 232 17.19 -4.07 -5.50
N ALA A 233 15.99 -4.63 -5.39
CA ALA A 233 14.79 -4.34 -6.16
C ALA A 233 14.14 -2.97 -5.83
N HIS A 234 14.83 -2.09 -5.12
CA HIS A 234 14.49 -0.67 -5.01
C HIS A 234 15.78 0.12 -4.74
N ASP A 235 16.74 0.04 -5.67
CA ASP A 235 17.90 0.92 -5.63
C ASP A 235 17.51 2.36 -6.05
N ASP A 236 16.95 3.12 -5.12
CA ASP A 236 16.87 4.57 -5.24
C ASP A 236 18.26 5.20 -5.45
N ASN A 237 19.37 4.49 -5.15
CA ASN A 237 20.74 5.03 -5.16
C ASN A 237 21.40 5.02 -6.55
N ASN A 238 20.60 4.86 -7.59
CA ASN A 238 20.97 5.23 -8.96
C ASN A 238 19.81 5.87 -9.74
N ARG A 239 18.75 6.28 -9.03
CA ARG A 239 17.62 6.94 -9.67
C ARG A 239 18.06 8.32 -10.17
N PRO A 240 17.84 8.66 -11.45
CA PRO A 240 18.08 10.00 -11.94
C PRO A 240 17.20 10.99 -11.17
N THR A 241 17.80 12.06 -10.65
CA THR A 241 17.06 13.14 -10.00
C THR A 241 16.25 13.95 -11.01
N GLY A 242 16.57 13.83 -12.32
CA GLY A 242 16.01 14.66 -13.40
C GLY A 242 16.78 15.96 -13.63
N ASP A 243 17.64 16.33 -12.67
CA ASP A 243 18.51 17.49 -12.73
C ASP A 243 19.85 17.15 -13.41
N LYS A 244 20.32 18.06 -14.27
CA LYS A 244 21.68 18.00 -14.85
C LYS A 244 22.69 18.63 -13.91
N CYS A 245 23.87 18.05 -13.84
CA CYS A 245 24.96 18.59 -13.04
C CYS A 245 25.47 19.93 -13.63
N PRO A 246 25.62 20.99 -12.82
CA PRO A 246 26.11 22.28 -13.29
C PRO A 246 27.57 22.25 -13.76
N ASP A 247 28.38 21.31 -13.26
CA ASP A 247 29.81 21.22 -13.58
C ASP A 247 30.10 20.33 -14.81
N CYS A 248 29.36 19.22 -14.95
CA CYS A 248 29.65 18.15 -15.92
C CYS A 248 28.56 18.00 -17.00
N GLY A 249 27.37 18.60 -16.82
CA GLY A 249 26.22 18.42 -17.70
C GLY A 249 25.54 17.04 -17.66
N ASN A 250 26.17 16.05 -17.01
CA ASN A 250 25.62 14.70 -16.85
C ASN A 250 24.55 14.64 -15.76
N ASP A 251 23.76 13.57 -15.78
CA ASP A 251 22.65 13.40 -14.84
C ASP A 251 23.14 13.28 -13.40
N LEU A 252 22.39 13.93 -12.50
CA LEU A 252 22.53 13.77 -11.07
C LEU A 252 21.75 12.53 -10.62
N ILE A 253 22.40 11.71 -9.79
CA ILE A 253 21.84 10.49 -9.23
C ILE A 253 21.91 10.56 -7.70
N TYR A 254 20.93 9.95 -7.03
CA TYR A 254 21.03 9.73 -5.59
C TYR A 254 22.15 8.73 -5.30
N LYS A 255 22.97 8.94 -4.28
CA LYS A 255 24.06 8.07 -3.83
C LYS A 255 24.02 7.95 -2.31
N ASN A 256 24.58 6.86 -1.78
CA ASN A 256 24.69 6.65 -0.34
C ASN A 256 26.10 6.96 0.19
N SER A 257 26.16 7.64 1.33
CA SER A 257 27.39 7.86 2.11
C SER A 257 27.22 7.30 3.53
N ARG A 258 28.32 7.26 4.30
CA ARG A 258 28.29 6.98 5.76
C ARG A 258 27.39 7.94 6.53
N PHE A 259 27.05 9.08 5.93
CA PHE A 259 26.19 10.13 6.45
C PHE A 259 24.81 10.17 5.77
N GLY A 260 24.36 9.09 5.12
CA GLY A 260 23.03 9.03 4.49
C GLY A 260 23.03 9.31 2.98
N LYS A 261 21.81 9.40 2.42
CA LYS A 261 21.55 9.64 0.99
C LYS A 261 21.93 11.08 0.61
N PHE A 262 22.61 11.27 -0.52
CA PHE A 262 22.97 12.55 -1.11
C PHE A 262 22.83 12.49 -2.64
N ILE A 263 22.92 13.61 -3.34
CA ILE A 263 22.86 13.68 -4.81
C ILE A 263 24.28 13.91 -5.34
N GLY A 264 24.71 13.17 -6.36
CA GLY A 264 26.03 13.32 -6.99
C GLY A 264 26.02 13.16 -8.51
N CYS A 265 27.03 13.74 -9.20
CA CYS A 265 27.19 13.53 -10.67
C CYS A 265 27.44 12.03 -10.94
N SER A 266 26.77 11.51 -11.97
CA SER A 266 26.96 10.15 -12.49
C SER A 266 28.42 9.91 -12.92
N ASN A 267 29.10 10.93 -13.44
CA ASN A 267 30.50 10.89 -13.90
C ASN A 267 31.56 11.04 -12.78
N TYR A 268 31.29 10.55 -11.57
CA TYR A 268 32.33 10.41 -10.53
C TYR A 268 33.24 9.22 -10.88
N PRO A 269 34.59 9.33 -10.86
CA PRO A 269 35.41 10.29 -10.11
C PRO A 269 35.80 11.59 -10.82
N ASN A 270 35.51 11.70 -12.12
CA ASN A 270 35.94 12.84 -12.96
C ASN A 270 35.23 14.15 -12.59
N CYS A 271 33.97 14.06 -12.16
CA CYS A 271 33.22 15.17 -11.58
C CYS A 271 32.87 14.86 -10.11
N LYS A 272 33.34 15.72 -9.19
CA LYS A 272 33.14 15.58 -7.73
C LYS A 272 31.95 16.39 -7.19
N PHE A 273 31.06 16.86 -8.07
CA PHE A 273 29.87 17.60 -7.66
C PHE A 273 28.99 16.75 -6.74
N THR A 274 28.63 17.32 -5.57
CA THR A 274 27.71 16.71 -4.60
C THR A 274 26.75 17.75 -4.06
N LYS A 275 25.49 17.37 -3.89
CA LYS A 275 24.41 18.20 -3.34
C LYS A 275 23.68 17.43 -2.26
N SER A 276 23.36 18.08 -1.14
CA SER A 276 22.51 17.51 -0.10
C SER A 276 21.05 17.49 -0.54
N ILE A 277 20.28 16.51 -0.08
CA ILE A 277 18.83 16.47 -0.31
C ILE A 277 18.19 17.63 0.48
N THR A 278 17.63 18.61 -0.23
CA THR A 278 16.86 19.71 0.38
C THR A 278 15.41 19.31 0.53
N THR A 279 14.74 19.84 1.56
CA THR A 279 13.34 19.50 1.86
C THR A 279 12.34 20.39 1.12
N GLY A 280 12.81 21.26 0.21
CA GLY A 280 11.99 22.23 -0.53
C GLY A 280 11.45 23.39 0.30
N VAL A 281 11.75 23.43 1.60
CA VAL A 281 11.27 24.46 2.55
C VAL A 281 12.31 25.58 2.67
N LYS A 282 11.87 26.82 2.42
CA LYS A 282 12.70 28.02 2.65
C LYS A 282 12.90 28.24 4.14
N CYS A 283 14.12 28.62 4.51
CA CYS A 283 14.50 28.89 5.89
C CYS A 283 13.71 30.11 6.42
N PRO A 284 13.03 29.98 7.57
CA PRO A 284 12.20 31.06 8.12
C PRO A 284 13.02 32.27 8.57
N GLU A 285 14.27 32.09 8.99
CA GLU A 285 15.10 33.20 9.46
C GLU A 285 15.72 34.03 8.34
N CYS A 286 16.20 33.37 7.28
CA CYS A 286 16.98 34.07 6.24
C CYS A 286 16.25 34.23 4.91
N GLY A 287 15.17 33.50 4.65
CA GLY A 287 14.37 33.53 3.42
C GLY A 287 15.10 33.09 2.13
N LYS A 288 16.44 33.05 2.13
CA LYS A 288 17.31 32.79 0.98
C LYS A 288 17.88 31.37 0.96
N GLY A 289 18.04 30.75 2.13
CA GLY A 289 18.52 29.36 2.24
C GLY A 289 17.36 28.37 2.32
N GLU A 290 17.59 27.14 1.87
CA GLU A 290 16.67 26.00 2.08
C GLU A 290 17.09 25.18 3.30
N LEU A 291 16.13 24.47 3.91
CA LEU A 291 16.40 23.48 4.94
C LEU A 291 16.89 22.18 4.30
N ALA A 292 18.08 21.74 4.69
CA ALA A 292 18.70 20.50 4.25
C ALA A 292 18.91 19.54 5.41
N GLN A 293 18.79 18.25 5.13
CA GLN A 293 19.04 17.21 6.11
C GLN A 293 20.54 17.13 6.46
N ARG A 294 20.85 17.11 7.75
CA ARG A 294 22.19 17.03 8.33
C ARG A 294 22.23 16.01 9.48
N PHE A 295 23.44 15.62 9.89
CA PHE A 295 23.67 14.63 10.94
C PHE A 295 24.59 15.18 12.02
N THR A 296 24.26 14.89 13.28
CA THR A 296 25.14 15.17 14.42
C THR A 296 26.28 14.15 14.50
N LYS A 297 27.31 14.41 15.32
CA LYS A 297 28.38 13.43 15.61
C LYS A 297 27.83 12.08 16.13
N LYS A 298 26.67 12.10 16.80
CA LYS A 298 25.95 10.90 17.30
C LYS A 298 24.95 10.31 16.28
N LYS A 299 25.06 10.66 14.98
CA LYS A 299 24.19 10.19 13.89
C LYS A 299 22.69 10.53 14.03
N ARG A 300 22.30 11.44 14.92
CA ARG A 300 20.92 11.96 14.96
C ARG A 300 20.69 12.92 13.79
N ILE A 301 19.57 12.75 13.09
CA ILE A 301 19.14 13.59 11.97
C ILE A 301 18.62 14.93 12.50
N PHE A 302 18.98 16.02 11.84
CA PHE A 302 18.39 17.35 12.03
C PHE A 302 18.34 18.07 10.68
N TYR A 303 17.48 19.08 10.56
CA TYR A 303 17.33 19.89 9.35
C TYR A 303 17.85 21.28 9.61
N GLY A 304 18.91 21.67 8.90
CA GLY A 304 19.59 22.95 9.10
C GLY A 304 19.59 23.79 7.84
N CYS A 305 19.73 25.11 8.01
CA CYS A 305 19.86 26.02 6.87
C CYS A 305 21.10 25.72 6.03
N THR A 306 20.94 25.68 4.70
CA THR A 306 22.04 25.59 3.73
C THR A 306 23.02 26.77 3.79
N ASN A 307 22.57 27.94 4.25
CA ASN A 307 23.38 29.15 4.37
C ASN A 307 24.22 29.25 5.66
N TYR A 308 24.39 28.15 6.40
CA TYR A 308 25.34 28.05 7.51
C TYR A 308 26.78 28.26 7.00
N PRO A 309 27.63 29.11 7.60
CA PRO A 309 27.53 29.65 8.97
C PRO A 309 26.76 30.96 9.15
N LYS A 310 26.23 31.58 8.08
CA LYS A 310 25.55 32.89 8.18
C LYS A 310 24.15 32.81 8.79
N CYS A 311 23.52 31.63 8.76
CA CYS A 311 22.24 31.37 9.41
C CYS A 311 22.36 30.06 10.23
N HIS A 312 21.93 30.13 11.50
CA HIS A 312 22.06 29.05 12.48
C HIS A 312 20.76 28.27 12.71
N TYR A 313 19.68 28.58 11.98
CA TYR A 313 18.42 27.87 12.11
C TYR A 313 18.56 26.36 11.90
N ALA A 314 18.06 25.60 12.86
CA ALA A 314 18.00 24.14 12.81
C ALA A 314 16.76 23.61 13.54
N THR A 315 16.16 22.55 13.01
CA THR A 315 15.03 21.83 13.62
C THR A 315 15.31 20.33 13.63
N TRP A 316 14.75 19.61 14.62
CA TRP A 316 14.86 18.15 14.72
C TRP A 316 13.84 17.42 13.88
N ASP A 317 12.63 18.00 13.79
CA ASP A 317 11.50 17.42 13.10
C ASP A 317 11.55 17.75 11.61
N LYS A 318 11.03 16.85 10.76
CA LYS A 318 11.09 17.03 9.30
C LYS A 318 10.17 18.19 8.88
N PRO A 319 10.71 19.27 8.28
CA PRO A 319 9.89 20.33 7.74
C PRO A 319 9.21 19.84 6.46
N VAL A 320 7.93 20.14 6.29
CA VAL A 320 7.15 19.81 5.09
C VAL A 320 6.61 21.11 4.50
N ASN A 321 6.74 21.29 3.19
CA ASN A 321 6.33 22.51 2.48
C ASN A 321 4.80 22.59 2.31
N ILE A 322 4.12 22.60 3.45
CA ILE A 322 2.67 22.80 3.58
C ILE A 322 2.49 24.08 4.39
N PRO A 323 1.81 25.11 3.85
CA PRO A 323 1.51 26.31 4.62
C PRO A 323 0.57 25.98 5.77
N CYS A 324 0.67 26.73 6.87
CA CYS A 324 -0.26 26.59 7.98
C CYS A 324 -1.68 27.01 7.54
N PRO A 325 -2.73 26.21 7.83
CA PRO A 325 -4.13 26.61 7.61
C PRO A 325 -4.51 27.92 8.31
N LEU A 326 -3.84 28.23 9.43
CA LEU A 326 -4.04 29.50 10.16
C LEU A 326 -3.21 30.67 9.58
N GLY A 327 -2.52 30.49 8.45
CA GLY A 327 -1.77 31.53 7.75
C GLY A 327 -0.42 31.93 8.36
N ASP A 328 -0.02 31.28 9.45
CA ASP A 328 1.10 31.74 10.28
C ASP A 328 2.50 31.26 9.86
N SER A 329 2.61 30.17 9.12
CA SER A 329 3.89 29.63 8.66
C SER A 329 3.83 29.12 7.23
N THR A 330 4.98 29.16 6.55
CA THR A 330 5.16 28.64 5.19
C THR A 330 5.43 27.13 5.15
N PHE A 331 5.61 26.50 6.32
CA PHE A 331 5.87 25.07 6.45
C PHE A 331 5.37 24.55 7.80
N LEU A 332 5.12 23.25 7.87
CA LEU A 332 4.77 22.52 9.10
C LEU A 332 5.86 21.50 9.45
N LEU A 333 5.92 21.07 10.70
CA LEU A 333 6.84 20.04 11.18
C LEU A 333 6.12 18.70 11.35
N GLY A 334 6.60 17.66 10.69
CA GLY A 334 6.04 16.31 10.82
C GLY A 334 6.41 15.67 12.16
N LYS A 335 5.40 15.20 12.89
CA LYS A 335 5.50 14.50 14.18
C LYS A 335 4.71 13.19 14.16
N TYR A 336 5.03 12.32 15.12
CA TYR A 336 4.36 11.04 15.29
C TYR A 336 4.05 10.78 16.77
N THR A 337 2.83 10.33 17.06
CA THR A 337 2.44 9.79 18.36
C THR A 337 1.65 8.49 18.19
N LYS A 338 1.71 7.59 19.18
CA LYS A 338 0.98 6.32 19.13
C LYS A 338 -0.55 6.48 19.08
N ALA A 339 -1.09 7.57 19.65
CA ALA A 339 -2.53 7.80 19.74
C ALA A 339 -3.13 8.45 18.48
N LYS A 340 -2.41 9.38 17.83
CA LYS A 340 -2.90 10.16 16.68
C LYS A 340 -2.23 9.79 15.35
N GLY A 341 -1.27 8.87 15.36
CA GLY A 341 -0.46 8.56 14.19
C GLY A 341 0.45 9.72 13.78
N ASN A 342 0.61 9.92 12.47
CA ASN A 342 1.38 11.05 11.91
C ASN A 342 0.54 12.32 11.97
N TYR A 343 1.11 13.41 12.49
CA TYR A 343 0.46 14.72 12.53
C TYR A 343 1.48 15.82 12.25
N TYR A 344 1.00 17.02 11.92
CA TYR A 344 1.82 18.18 11.61
C TYR A 344 1.69 19.22 12.72
N LYS A 345 2.79 19.81 13.17
CA LYS A 345 2.79 20.92 14.13
C LYS A 345 3.32 22.19 13.47
N CYS A 346 2.62 23.30 13.61
CA CYS A 346 3.13 24.58 13.15
C CYS A 346 4.27 25.08 14.07
N PRO A 347 5.41 25.52 13.52
CA PRO A 347 6.51 26.06 14.32
C PRO A 347 6.20 27.44 14.94
N LYS A 348 5.18 28.17 14.46
CA LYS A 348 4.87 29.54 14.93
C LYS A 348 3.62 29.61 15.82
N CYS A 349 2.49 29.06 15.39
CA CYS A 349 1.26 29.06 16.18
C CYS A 349 1.09 27.83 17.08
N GLU A 350 2.01 26.87 17.00
CA GLU A 350 2.00 25.61 17.77
C GLU A 350 0.77 24.71 17.58
N SER A 351 -0.17 25.07 16.71
CA SER A 351 -1.33 24.24 16.43
C SER A 351 -0.94 22.91 15.77
N GLU A 352 -1.69 21.87 16.12
CA GLU A 352 -1.57 20.53 15.58
C GLU A 352 -2.60 20.33 14.48
N PHE A 353 -2.19 19.77 13.36
CA PHE A 353 -3.05 19.44 12.22
C PHE A 353 -2.89 17.96 11.87
N SER A 354 -4.00 17.30 11.57
CA SER A 354 -3.98 15.97 10.97
C SER A 354 -3.45 16.04 9.52
N PRO A 355 -3.01 14.91 8.94
CA PRO A 355 -2.54 14.89 7.55
C PRO A 355 -3.57 15.33 6.53
N GLU A 356 -4.86 15.14 6.81
CA GLU A 356 -5.98 15.52 5.94
C GLU A 356 -6.24 17.02 5.99
N GLU A 357 -6.31 17.60 7.20
CA GLU A 357 -6.47 19.06 7.40
C GLU A 357 -5.30 19.86 6.81
N ALA A 358 -4.09 19.34 6.91
CA ALA A 358 -2.90 19.98 6.35
C ALA A 358 -2.88 19.96 4.80
N GLN A 359 -3.58 19.02 4.15
CA GLN A 359 -3.57 18.89 2.69
C GLN A 359 -4.77 19.56 2.00
N ALA A 360 -5.90 19.73 2.71
CA ALA A 360 -7.16 20.24 2.18
C ALA A 360 -7.07 21.65 1.55
N GLU A 361 -6.15 22.51 2.00
CA GLU A 361 -6.04 23.91 1.54
C GLU A 361 -4.91 24.17 0.53
N SER A 362 -4.21 23.12 0.06
CA SER A 362 -3.21 23.27 -1.01
C SER A 362 -3.83 23.53 -2.40
N LYS A 363 -5.17 23.52 -2.52
CA LYS A 363 -5.93 24.01 -3.68
C LYS A 363 -6.35 25.47 -3.45
N PRO A 364 -6.14 26.39 -4.41
CA PRO A 364 -6.41 27.80 -4.18
C PRO A 364 -7.92 28.07 -4.11
N GLY A 365 -8.36 28.63 -2.98
CA GLY A 365 -9.63 29.33 -2.86
C GLY A 365 -10.71 28.57 -2.12
N THR A 366 -10.78 28.75 -0.79
CA THR A 366 -11.99 29.07 -0.02
C THR A 366 -11.55 29.29 1.42
N THR A 367 -11.69 30.51 1.93
CA THR A 367 -11.51 30.86 3.35
C THR A 367 -12.51 30.09 4.22
N PRO A 368 -12.08 29.37 5.28
CA PRO A 368 -12.99 28.93 6.32
C PRO A 368 -13.21 30.06 7.32
N GLN A 369 -14.47 30.29 7.65
CA GLN A 369 -14.88 31.16 8.75
C GLN A 369 -14.42 30.57 10.08
N VAL A 370 -13.80 31.42 10.90
CA VAL A 370 -13.53 31.19 12.31
C VAL A 370 -14.89 31.08 13.02
N VAL A 371 -15.11 29.94 13.68
CA VAL A 371 -16.19 29.75 14.65
C VAL A 371 -15.79 30.43 15.95
N ASP A 372 -16.39 31.59 16.23
CA ASP A 372 -16.43 32.17 17.56
C ASP A 372 -17.85 31.98 18.13
N ASP A 373 -17.94 31.24 19.24
CA ASP A 373 -19.06 31.34 20.18
C ASP A 373 -19.20 32.80 20.66
N PRO A 374 -20.42 33.33 20.79
CA PRO A 374 -20.88 33.55 22.17
C PRO A 374 -22.39 33.41 22.40
N ALA A 375 -22.69 33.22 23.69
CA ALA A 375 -24.01 33.16 24.28
C ALA A 375 -24.90 34.41 24.08
N GLY A 376 -26.20 34.16 23.86
CA GLY A 376 -27.33 34.90 24.45
C GLY A 376 -27.67 36.30 23.92
N SER A 377 -28.75 36.42 23.14
CA SER A 377 -29.99 37.14 23.52
C SER A 377 -30.89 37.43 22.30
N LYS A 378 -32.18 37.60 22.61
CA LYS A 378 -33.35 37.74 21.74
C LYS A 378 -33.26 38.90 20.74
N THR A 379 -33.83 38.74 19.54
CA THR A 379 -34.96 39.57 19.02
C THR A 379 -35.42 39.12 17.63
N SER A 380 -36.72 39.32 17.40
CA SER A 380 -37.55 39.09 16.22
C SER A 380 -37.26 40.02 15.03
N GLY A 381 -37.53 39.57 13.80
CA GLY A 381 -37.67 40.44 12.62
C GLY A 381 -37.92 39.68 11.33
N GLU A 382 -39.03 40.01 10.66
CA GLU A 382 -39.58 39.40 9.46
C GLU A 382 -38.83 39.72 8.14
N SER A 383 -39.18 38.90 7.12
CA SER A 383 -39.57 39.29 5.75
C SER A 383 -38.59 39.11 4.57
N SER A 384 -39.09 38.30 3.61
CA SER A 384 -39.11 38.51 2.15
C SER A 384 -37.79 38.38 1.38
N THR A 385 -37.70 37.96 0.11
CA THR A 385 -38.52 37.33 -0.95
C THR A 385 -37.50 37.15 -2.10
N GLY A 386 -37.63 36.15 -2.97
CA GLY A 386 -36.66 36.03 -4.07
C GLY A 386 -36.83 34.83 -5.00
N THR A 387 -37.98 34.76 -5.65
CA THR A 387 -38.34 33.82 -6.72
C THR A 387 -37.42 33.98 -7.94
N LYS A 388 -37.03 32.87 -8.59
CA LYS A 388 -36.92 32.81 -10.07
C LYS A 388 -37.13 31.38 -10.57
N SER A 389 -38.33 31.17 -11.08
CA SER A 389 -38.85 30.02 -11.79
C SER A 389 -38.47 30.07 -13.28
N GLY A 390 -38.02 28.94 -13.83
CA GLY A 390 -37.90 28.70 -15.27
C GLY A 390 -38.74 27.49 -15.63
N LYS A 391 -39.81 27.72 -16.37
CA LYS A 391 -40.90 26.78 -16.71
C LYS A 391 -40.67 26.25 -18.12
N VAL A 392 -40.72 24.93 -18.33
CA VAL A 392 -41.12 24.35 -19.62
C VAL A 392 -42.12 23.24 -19.33
N GLU A 393 -43.33 23.45 -19.86
CA GLU A 393 -44.51 22.62 -19.62
C GLU A 393 -44.52 21.39 -20.53
N VAL A 394 -44.89 20.26 -19.91
CA VAL A 394 -45.25 19.01 -20.54
C VAL A 394 -46.71 19.11 -21.03
N ALA A 395 -46.98 18.63 -22.24
CA ALA A 395 -48.34 18.34 -22.69
C ALA A 395 -48.52 16.81 -22.74
N ALA A 396 -49.48 16.33 -21.97
CA ALA A 396 -49.70 14.93 -21.63
C ALA A 396 -50.39 14.11 -22.73
N LYS A 397 -49.97 12.84 -22.87
CA LYS A 397 -50.87 11.70 -23.04
C LYS A 397 -50.23 10.41 -22.54
#